data_AF-A0A6N8JJ52-F1
#
_entry.id   AF-A0A6N8JJ52-F1
#
_cell.length_a   1.000
_cell.length_b   1.000
_cell.length_c   1.000
_cell.angle_alpha   90.00
_cell.angle_beta   90.00
_cell.angle_gamma   90.00
#
_symmetry.space_group_name_H-M   'P 1'
#
loop_
_entity.id
_entity.type
_entity.pdbx_description
1 polymer ?
#
loop_
_entity_poly.entity_id
_entity_poly.type
_entity_poly.pdbx_seq_one_letter_code
_entity_poly.pdbx_strand_id
1 'polypeptide(L)'
;MILLFAVVTVAIGCKQHKKGADNNNENEQSTEVAVTPRNTSITTGNAYNDLFLDTIAVEKFITQQKLNDTIANRLRSFYNARNFEFAWFDTNGLNEQAYGFRSLYDYSVDTSESNKSLEYRLNAFMTGDIDSSISAKDFNIIKTELQLTQRFIAYFKDAHKDSDTWVADMEQFVPSQKQEVLKLADAVLSGKNKEHKSTRGIYGPLLTQLKTYTDFAKKGGWDSIPIEKKKYKTGDNSPVIAAVKRRLQITGELAGKDTTGVFTDTLVEALKTFEATHGHTPRGVLNDSLLREMNVPAIRLVQTLLINMERMRWMPAEPEGRLIMVNIPEFMLHVYNGNKKEFDMAVVVGKEGKSTTMFSGNLNQVVFSPYWNLPNSIVKEEVLKSMSRNKNYLAQKHMEITGQRNGLPVIRQLPGKDNPLGRVKFLFPNSFNIYFHDTNQKDLFNRDQRAYSHGCIRISDPVKMADYVLSDNARWTPEKIDSAMNSGKEKYVRVKEPVPVLIMYYTAFIDEGGHLHFLHDIYDHDITMAPKMFSDPK
;
A
#
# COMPACT_ATOMS: atom_id res chain seq x y z
N MET A 1 51.36 36.17 -30.19
CA MET A 1 49.89 36.04 -30.22
C MET A 1 49.45 35.59 -28.83
N ILE A 2 49.50 36.47 -27.83
CA ILE A 2 48.38 37.27 -27.27
C ILE A 2 47.08 36.47 -27.10
N LEU A 3 46.75 36.07 -25.87
CA LEU A 3 45.67 36.61 -24.99
C LEU A 3 45.63 35.70 -23.72
N LEU A 4 45.94 36.16 -22.50
CA LEU A 4 45.15 37.01 -21.56
C LEU A 4 43.76 36.43 -21.27
N PHE A 5 43.17 36.37 -20.06
CA PHE A 5 43.33 36.88 -18.68
C PHE A 5 42.20 36.15 -17.89
N ALA A 6 41.99 36.19 -16.58
CA ALA A 6 42.73 36.46 -15.36
C ALA A 6 41.71 36.22 -14.23
N VAL A 7 42.18 35.64 -13.13
CA VAL A 7 41.50 35.60 -11.84
C VAL A 7 41.79 36.92 -11.13
N VAL A 8 40.79 37.56 -10.51
CA VAL A 8 41.02 38.63 -9.54
C VAL A 8 40.10 38.47 -8.33
N THR A 9 40.75 38.40 -7.18
CA THR A 9 40.17 38.53 -5.83
C THR A 9 40.64 39.82 -5.17
N VAL A 10 39.79 40.32 -4.26
CA VAL A 10 40.03 41.20 -3.10
C VAL A 10 40.06 42.72 -3.31
N ALA A 11 39.17 43.43 -2.59
CA ALA A 11 39.54 44.55 -1.72
C ALA A 11 38.45 44.85 -0.67
N ILE A 12 38.83 44.74 0.60
CA ILE A 12 38.11 45.22 1.78
C ILE A 12 38.35 46.73 1.91
N GLY A 13 37.31 47.51 2.19
CA GLY A 13 37.42 48.93 2.49
C GLY A 13 36.48 49.35 3.62
N CYS A 14 37.03 49.56 4.82
CA CYS A 14 36.37 50.23 5.94
C CYS A 14 36.17 51.73 5.64
N LYS A 15 34.97 52.25 5.90
CA LYS A 15 34.75 53.68 6.17
C LYS A 15 33.75 53.82 7.32
N GLN A 16 34.21 54.39 8.44
CA GLN A 16 33.36 54.96 9.48
C GLN A 16 33.03 56.41 9.11
N HIS A 17 31.75 56.81 9.22
CA HIS A 17 31.39 58.15 9.67
C HIS A 17 29.96 58.22 10.27
N LYS A 18 29.95 58.56 11.57
CA LYS A 18 29.01 59.36 12.38
C LYS A 18 27.48 59.07 12.39
N LYS A 19 27.04 58.86 13.63
CA LYS A 19 25.68 58.87 14.21
C LYS A 19 24.73 59.94 13.64
N GLY A 20 23.55 59.49 13.24
CA GLY A 20 22.27 60.18 13.38
C GLY A 20 21.28 59.19 14.01
N ALA A 21 20.67 59.56 15.13
CA ALA A 21 19.61 58.79 15.75
C ALA A 21 18.33 59.02 14.95
N ASP A 22 17.76 57.98 14.37
CA ASP A 22 16.35 57.95 14.01
C ASP A 22 15.78 56.60 14.42
N ASN A 23 14.82 56.69 15.35
CA ASN A 23 13.98 55.59 15.76
C ASN A 23 13.14 55.15 14.57
N ASN A 24 13.36 53.94 14.07
CA ASN A 24 12.32 53.23 13.35
C ASN A 24 12.27 51.79 13.86
N ASN A 25 11.19 51.54 14.61
CA ASN A 25 10.69 50.21 14.90
C ASN A 25 10.51 49.46 13.57
N GLU A 26 11.45 48.60 13.22
CA GLU A 26 11.15 47.50 12.31
C GLU A 26 10.29 46.52 13.10
N ASN A 27 8.98 46.73 13.00
CA ASN A 27 7.99 45.67 13.15
C ASN A 27 8.49 44.49 12.29
N GLU A 28 8.97 43.42 12.93
CA GLU A 28 8.79 42.08 12.40
C GLU A 28 7.28 41.85 12.29
N GLN A 29 6.71 42.33 11.19
CA GLN A 29 5.35 42.06 10.80
C GLN A 29 5.34 40.59 10.46
N SER A 30 5.02 39.76 11.45
CA SER A 30 4.68 38.35 11.26
C SER A 30 3.68 38.31 10.12
N THR A 31 4.10 37.83 8.95
CA THR A 31 3.20 37.63 7.82
C THR A 31 2.13 36.67 8.32
N GLU A 32 0.95 37.22 8.57
CA GLU A 32 -0.16 36.48 9.14
C GLU A 32 -0.43 35.30 8.21
N VAL A 33 -0.28 34.09 8.76
CA VAL A 33 -0.37 32.84 8.01
C VAL A 33 -1.82 32.72 7.52
N ALA A 34 -2.08 33.15 6.29
CA ALA A 34 -3.44 33.26 5.75
C ALA A 34 -4.20 31.92 5.86
N VAL A 35 -5.46 32.01 6.28
CA VAL A 35 -6.37 30.88 6.45
C VAL A 35 -7.19 30.72 5.17
N THR A 36 -7.19 29.52 4.60
CA THR A 36 -7.98 29.20 3.40
C THR A 36 -9.48 29.36 3.69
N PRO A 37 -10.25 30.06 2.84
CA PRO A 37 -11.70 30.16 2.99
C PRO A 37 -12.39 28.80 2.93
N ARG A 38 -13.55 28.68 3.60
CA ARG A 38 -14.34 27.45 3.61
C ARG A 38 -14.86 27.12 2.21
N ASN A 39 -14.56 25.91 1.73
CA ASN A 39 -15.05 25.39 0.45
C ASN A 39 -16.45 24.81 0.61
N THR A 40 -17.49 25.61 0.36
CA THR A 40 -18.89 25.18 0.48
C THR A 40 -19.40 24.36 -0.71
N SER A 41 -18.57 24.12 -1.74
CA SER A 41 -18.95 23.28 -2.88
C SER A 41 -18.93 21.78 -2.56
N ILE A 42 -18.25 21.39 -1.47
CA ILE A 42 -18.28 20.03 -0.93
C ILE A 42 -19.52 19.89 -0.05
N THR A 43 -20.31 18.88 -0.33
CA THR A 43 -21.60 18.56 0.27
C THR A 43 -21.64 17.07 0.59
N THR A 44 -22.59 16.62 1.39
CA THR A 44 -22.77 15.18 1.66
C THR A 44 -23.00 14.34 0.40
N GLY A 45 -23.44 14.92 -0.72
CA GLY A 45 -23.67 14.20 -1.96
C GLY A 45 -22.41 13.99 -2.82
N ASN A 46 -21.38 14.82 -2.65
CA ASN A 46 -20.16 14.78 -3.46
C ASN A 46 -18.87 14.72 -2.63
N ALA A 47 -18.94 14.70 -1.30
CA ALA A 47 -17.80 14.48 -0.42
C ALA A 47 -17.21 13.09 -0.62
N TYR A 48 -15.91 12.95 -0.34
CA TYR A 48 -15.23 11.66 -0.40
C TYR A 48 -15.68 10.74 0.76
N ASN A 49 -16.14 11.34 1.86
CA ASN A 49 -16.51 10.72 3.11
C ASN A 49 -17.83 11.30 3.64
N ASP A 50 -18.57 10.46 4.36
CA ASP A 50 -19.90 10.80 4.88
C ASP A 50 -19.85 11.38 6.32
N LEU A 51 -18.64 11.48 6.91
CA LEU A 51 -18.43 12.02 8.26
C LEU A 51 -17.96 13.48 8.21
N PHE A 52 -18.61 14.34 9.00
CA PHE A 52 -18.33 15.77 9.09
C PHE A 52 -18.18 16.22 10.54
N LEU A 53 -17.14 17.00 10.83
CA LEU A 53 -16.91 17.63 12.11
C LEU A 53 -17.87 18.81 12.32
N ASP A 54 -18.27 19.02 13.58
CA ASP A 54 -18.75 20.32 14.03
C ASP A 54 -17.59 21.33 13.92
N THR A 55 -17.84 22.50 13.34
CA THR A 55 -16.80 23.53 13.17
C THR A 55 -16.17 23.95 14.50
N ILE A 56 -16.94 23.88 15.59
CA ILE A 56 -16.47 24.20 16.95
C ILE A 56 -15.44 23.17 17.46
N ALA A 57 -15.45 21.94 16.94
CA ALA A 57 -14.52 20.90 17.38
C ALA A 57 -13.05 21.27 17.09
N VAL A 58 -12.79 21.89 15.93
CA VAL A 58 -11.44 22.33 15.54
C VAL A 58 -10.94 23.42 16.49
N GLU A 59 -11.77 24.42 16.79
CA GLU A 59 -11.41 25.52 17.70
C GLU A 59 -11.19 25.02 19.14
N LYS A 60 -12.07 24.13 19.63
CA LYS A 60 -11.90 23.48 20.94
C LYS A 60 -10.57 22.73 21.02
N PHE A 61 -10.21 21.99 19.97
CA PHE A 61 -8.94 21.26 19.92
C PHE A 61 -7.73 22.20 19.92
N ILE A 62 -7.75 23.28 19.12
CA ILE A 62 -6.69 24.29 19.08
C ILE A 62 -6.46 24.87 20.48
N THR A 63 -7.54 25.28 21.17
CA THR A 63 -7.44 25.83 22.53
C THR A 63 -6.94 24.79 23.53
N GLN A 64 -7.47 23.57 23.50
CA GLN A 64 -7.09 22.51 24.45
C GLN A 64 -5.64 22.05 24.29
N GLN A 65 -5.15 21.94 23.05
CA GLN A 65 -3.77 21.55 22.75
C GLN A 65 -2.78 22.74 22.80
N LYS A 66 -3.28 23.97 22.98
CA LYS A 66 -2.47 25.20 23.01
C LYS A 66 -1.57 25.32 21.77
N LEU A 67 -2.14 25.08 20.59
CA LEU A 67 -1.39 25.13 19.33
C LEU A 67 -0.96 26.56 19.02
N ASN A 68 0.24 26.74 18.46
CA ASN A 68 0.68 28.03 17.93
C ASN A 68 -0.11 28.42 16.67
N ASP A 69 -0.10 29.71 16.34
CA ASP A 69 -0.90 30.26 15.23
C ASP A 69 -0.59 29.62 13.88
N THR A 70 0.65 29.22 13.63
CA THR A 70 1.02 28.55 12.38
C THR A 70 0.29 27.22 12.21
N ILE A 71 0.34 26.34 13.21
CA ILE A 71 -0.34 25.04 13.14
C ILE A 71 -1.86 25.21 13.26
N ALA A 72 -2.32 26.12 14.11
CA ALA A 72 -3.75 26.42 14.25
C ALA A 72 -4.37 26.90 12.93
N ASN A 73 -3.73 27.84 12.23
CA ASN A 73 -4.23 28.35 10.95
C ASN A 73 -4.18 27.30 9.85
N ARG A 74 -3.19 26.40 9.86
CA ARG A 74 -3.12 25.28 8.92
C ARG A 74 -4.18 24.22 9.19
N LEU A 75 -4.50 23.95 10.46
CA LEU A 75 -5.61 23.09 10.84
C LEU A 75 -6.95 23.65 10.37
N ARG A 76 -7.18 24.96 10.56
CA ARG A 76 -8.36 25.66 10.02
C ARG A 76 -8.42 25.57 8.50
N SER A 77 -7.31 25.84 7.82
CA SER A 77 -7.25 25.81 6.36
C SER A 77 -7.54 24.42 5.80
N PHE A 78 -6.95 23.38 6.40
CA PHE A 78 -7.17 21.98 6.02
C PHE A 78 -8.64 21.57 6.11
N TYR A 79 -9.33 21.89 7.21
CA TYR A 79 -10.75 21.56 7.36
C TYR A 79 -11.68 22.51 6.58
N ASN A 80 -11.28 23.77 6.37
CA ASN A 80 -12.02 24.68 5.48
C ASN A 80 -12.02 24.18 4.03
N ALA A 81 -10.88 23.70 3.52
CA ALA A 81 -10.74 23.21 2.15
C ALA A 81 -11.61 21.97 1.83
N ARG A 82 -11.94 21.17 2.86
CA ARG A 82 -12.79 19.96 2.77
C ARG A 82 -14.15 20.10 3.45
N ASN A 83 -14.59 21.33 3.72
CA ASN A 83 -15.86 21.60 4.40
C ASN A 83 -16.09 20.81 5.71
N PHE A 84 -15.04 20.64 6.52
CA PHE A 84 -15.04 19.89 7.78
C PHE A 84 -15.31 18.38 7.65
N GLU A 85 -15.21 17.84 6.44
CA GLU A 85 -15.17 16.40 6.21
C GLU A 85 -13.97 15.72 6.91
N PHE A 86 -14.19 14.51 7.41
CA PHE A 86 -13.15 13.69 8.01
C PHE A 86 -12.12 13.21 6.98
N ALA A 87 -10.84 13.30 7.35
CA ALA A 87 -9.70 12.91 6.54
C ALA A 87 -9.26 11.46 6.77
N TRP A 88 -9.38 10.94 8.01
CA TRP A 88 -8.69 9.70 8.40
C TRP A 88 -9.62 8.55 8.80
N PHE A 89 -10.86 8.86 9.14
CA PHE A 89 -11.87 7.87 9.49
C PHE A 89 -13.06 7.91 8.55
N ASP A 90 -13.57 6.74 8.18
CA ASP A 90 -14.93 6.58 7.66
C ASP A 90 -15.80 5.80 8.67
N THR A 91 -17.03 5.46 8.29
CA THR A 91 -17.94 4.71 9.16
C THR A 91 -17.47 3.31 9.55
N ASN A 92 -16.47 2.75 8.84
CA ASN A 92 -15.91 1.43 9.07
C ASN A 92 -14.61 1.44 9.88
N GLY A 93 -13.97 2.61 10.08
CA GLY A 93 -12.72 2.71 10.83
C GLY A 93 -11.75 3.69 10.21
N LEU A 94 -10.45 3.42 10.38
CA LEU A 94 -9.40 4.12 9.65
C LEU A 94 -9.51 3.82 8.15
N ASN A 95 -9.44 4.85 7.31
CA ASN A 95 -9.49 4.72 5.86
C ASN A 95 -8.10 4.43 5.24
N GLU A 96 -8.05 4.11 3.93
CA GLU A 96 -6.80 3.82 3.20
C GLU A 96 -5.76 4.95 3.35
N GLN A 97 -6.18 6.22 3.33
CA GLN A 97 -5.28 7.37 3.51
C GLN A 97 -4.60 7.38 4.87
N ALA A 98 -5.29 6.96 5.93
CA ALA A 98 -4.66 6.84 7.25
C ALA A 98 -3.57 5.76 7.28
N TYR A 99 -3.77 4.61 6.63
CA TYR A 99 -2.73 3.57 6.49
C TYR A 99 -1.57 4.05 5.61
N GLY A 100 -1.89 4.73 4.51
CA GLY A 100 -0.92 5.33 3.60
C GLY A 100 -0.04 6.36 4.31
N PHE A 101 -0.65 7.31 5.02
CA PHE A 101 0.11 8.31 5.78
C PHE A 101 1.04 7.68 6.81
N ARG A 102 0.61 6.60 7.47
CA ARG A 102 1.49 5.89 8.39
C ARG A 102 2.67 5.23 7.72
N SER A 103 2.56 4.85 6.46
CA SER A 103 3.72 4.30 5.73
C SER A 103 4.76 5.36 5.37
N LEU A 104 4.38 6.64 5.37
CA LEU A 104 5.25 7.79 5.08
C LEU A 104 5.96 8.37 6.30
N TYR A 105 5.40 8.17 7.49
CA TYR A 105 5.85 8.84 8.70
C TYR A 105 6.86 7.98 9.48
N ASP A 106 8.04 8.54 9.78
CA ASP A 106 9.00 7.88 10.66
C ASP A 106 8.60 8.06 12.13
N TYR A 107 8.03 7.00 12.71
CA TYR A 107 7.61 6.99 14.11
C TYR A 107 8.76 6.90 15.11
N SER A 108 9.95 6.49 14.67
CA SER A 108 11.07 6.26 15.59
C SER A 108 11.65 7.56 16.17
N VAL A 109 11.41 8.69 15.49
CA VAL A 109 11.84 10.03 15.91
C VAL A 109 10.78 10.81 16.69
N ASP A 110 9.55 10.30 16.77
CA ASP A 110 8.41 10.98 17.39
C ASP A 110 8.13 10.51 18.83
N THR A 111 8.96 10.94 19.78
CA THR A 111 8.98 10.39 21.16
C THR A 111 8.05 11.10 22.15
N SER A 112 7.23 12.06 21.72
CA SER A 112 6.38 12.85 22.63
C SER A 112 5.26 12.00 23.25
N GLU A 113 4.84 12.33 24.47
CA GLU A 113 3.81 11.56 25.18
C GLU A 113 2.43 11.62 24.49
N SER A 114 2.07 12.78 23.92
CA SER A 114 0.84 12.92 23.12
C SER A 114 0.87 11.99 21.91
N ASN A 115 2.03 11.85 21.28
CA ASN A 115 2.22 10.99 20.11
C ASN A 115 2.22 9.51 20.47
N LYS A 116 2.79 9.10 21.60
CA LYS A 116 2.64 7.73 22.13
C LYS A 116 1.18 7.36 22.39
N SER A 117 0.40 8.27 22.98
CA SER A 117 -1.02 8.02 23.24
C SER A 117 -1.84 7.89 21.96
N LEU A 118 -1.51 8.69 20.94
CA LEU A 118 -2.10 8.59 19.62
C LEU A 118 -1.72 7.25 18.95
N GLU A 119 -0.44 6.86 19.01
CA GLU A 119 0.03 5.59 18.45
C GLU A 119 -0.64 4.39 19.08
N TYR A 120 -0.77 4.36 20.41
CA TYR A 120 -1.49 3.30 21.09
C TYR A 120 -2.92 3.16 20.57
N ARG A 121 -3.63 4.29 20.38
CA ARG A 121 -5.00 4.30 19.86
C ARG A 121 -5.08 3.86 18.41
N LEU A 122 -4.18 4.35 17.55
CA LEU A 122 -4.13 3.94 16.14
C LEU A 122 -3.83 2.45 16.01
N ASN A 123 -2.88 1.92 16.79
CA ASN A 123 -2.58 0.49 16.84
C ASN A 123 -3.78 -0.34 17.28
N ALA A 124 -4.56 0.16 18.24
CA ALA A 124 -5.77 -0.53 18.70
C ALA A 124 -6.89 -0.52 17.64
N PHE A 125 -7.03 0.54 16.83
CA PHE A 125 -7.91 0.53 15.65
C PHE A 125 -7.44 -0.50 14.60
N MET A 126 -6.13 -0.55 14.35
CA MET A 126 -5.53 -1.40 13.33
C MET A 126 -5.56 -2.89 13.65
N THR A 127 -5.54 -3.24 14.93
CA THR A 127 -5.60 -4.62 15.40
C THR A 127 -7.03 -5.11 15.64
N GLY A 128 -8.03 -4.23 15.52
CA GLY A 128 -9.42 -4.55 15.84
C GLY A 128 -9.68 -4.67 17.34
N ASP A 129 -8.78 -4.14 18.18
CA ASP A 129 -8.90 -4.16 19.65
C ASP A 129 -9.86 -3.06 20.18
N ILE A 130 -10.36 -2.18 19.30
CA ILE A 130 -11.36 -1.16 19.62
C ILE A 130 -12.73 -1.60 19.10
N ASP A 131 -13.65 -1.90 20.02
CA ASP A 131 -15.06 -2.19 19.75
C ASP A 131 -15.92 -0.92 19.88
N SER A 132 -15.58 0.13 19.12
CA SER A 132 -16.33 1.39 19.12
C SER A 132 -16.81 1.73 17.72
N SER A 133 -18.11 1.99 17.58
CA SER A 133 -18.69 2.56 16.37
C SER A 133 -18.04 3.91 16.06
N ILE A 134 -17.59 4.12 14.83
CA ILE A 134 -17.05 5.43 14.42
C ILE A 134 -18.19 6.44 14.36
N SER A 135 -18.03 7.56 15.05
CA SER A 135 -19.04 8.62 15.09
C SER A 135 -18.39 9.99 15.11
N ALA A 136 -18.91 10.90 14.29
CA ALA A 136 -18.54 12.31 14.30
C ALA A 136 -18.99 13.07 15.57
N LYS A 137 -19.65 12.38 16.52
CA LYS A 137 -20.01 12.91 17.84
C LYS A 137 -19.15 12.33 18.97
N ASP A 138 -18.37 11.29 18.69
CA ASP A 138 -17.51 10.68 19.67
C ASP A 138 -16.26 11.56 19.89
N PHE A 139 -16.09 12.03 21.13
CA PHE A 139 -14.98 12.90 21.50
C PHE A 139 -13.61 12.27 21.22
N ASN A 140 -13.46 10.97 21.49
CA ASN A 140 -12.21 10.26 21.29
C ASN A 140 -11.91 10.11 19.79
N ILE A 141 -12.92 9.84 18.96
CA ILE A 141 -12.75 9.79 17.48
C ILE A 141 -12.35 11.16 16.94
N ILE A 142 -13.08 12.22 17.28
CA ILE A 142 -12.76 13.60 16.89
C ILE A 142 -11.35 13.98 17.31
N LYS A 143 -10.97 13.65 18.55
CA LYS A 143 -9.62 13.93 19.05
C LYS A 143 -8.56 13.21 18.21
N THR A 144 -8.76 11.93 17.86
CA THR A 144 -7.79 11.19 17.03
C THR A 144 -7.71 11.74 15.62
N GLU A 145 -8.85 12.06 15.00
CA GLU A 145 -8.94 12.72 13.69
C GLU A 145 -8.10 14.01 13.68
N LEU A 146 -8.29 14.90 14.66
CA LEU A 146 -7.57 16.17 14.74
C LEU A 146 -6.08 16.02 15.10
N GLN A 147 -5.73 15.05 15.96
CA GLN A 147 -4.32 14.75 16.27
C GLN A 147 -3.58 14.18 15.05
N LEU A 148 -4.23 13.32 14.26
CA LEU A 148 -3.62 12.78 13.06
C LEU A 148 -3.45 13.85 11.98
N THR A 149 -4.43 14.76 11.84
CA THR A 149 -4.28 15.95 10.97
C THR A 149 -3.16 16.87 11.43
N GLN A 150 -3.02 17.14 12.73
CA GLN A 150 -1.91 17.92 13.26
C GLN A 150 -0.55 17.30 12.87
N ARG A 151 -0.42 15.97 13.02
CA ARG A 151 0.80 15.26 12.62
C ARG A 151 1.03 15.33 11.11
N PHE A 152 -0.02 15.17 10.30
CA PHE A 152 0.05 15.29 8.85
C PHE A 152 0.54 16.66 8.41
N ILE A 153 0.01 17.75 8.99
CA ILE A 153 0.47 19.12 8.71
C ILE A 153 1.97 19.28 9.03
N ALA A 154 2.41 18.74 10.18
CA ALA A 154 3.81 18.83 10.58
C ALA A 154 4.74 18.07 9.60
N TYR A 155 4.36 16.84 9.24
CA TYR A 155 5.08 16.05 8.23
C TYR A 155 5.13 16.77 6.88
N PHE A 156 3.99 17.23 6.38
CA PHE A 156 3.90 17.81 5.05
C PHE A 156 4.69 19.12 4.98
N LYS A 157 4.62 19.94 6.03
CA LYS A 157 5.43 21.15 6.16
C LYS A 157 6.92 20.84 6.10
N ASP A 158 7.41 19.83 6.82
CA ASP A 158 8.84 19.49 6.79
C ASP A 158 9.28 18.96 5.42
N ALA A 159 8.48 18.06 4.84
CA ALA A 159 8.75 17.45 3.54
C ALA A 159 8.67 18.41 2.34
N HIS A 160 7.93 19.52 2.47
CA HIS A 160 7.66 20.46 1.36
C HIS A 160 7.95 21.93 1.74
N LYS A 161 8.75 22.19 2.78
CA LYS A 161 9.02 23.55 3.30
C LYS A 161 9.56 24.53 2.25
N ASP A 162 10.20 24.02 1.20
CA ASP A 162 10.82 24.81 0.14
C ASP A 162 9.86 25.06 -1.06
N SER A 163 8.63 24.56 -1.00
CA SER A 163 7.62 24.75 -2.05
C SER A 163 6.65 25.88 -1.70
N ASP A 164 6.52 26.89 -2.56
CA ASP A 164 5.52 27.95 -2.39
C ASP A 164 4.06 27.46 -2.45
N THR A 165 3.82 26.25 -2.97
CA THR A 165 2.48 25.64 -3.09
C THR A 165 2.17 24.64 -1.98
N TRP A 166 3.06 24.44 -1.00
CA TRP A 166 2.94 23.35 -0.02
C TRP A 166 1.60 23.34 0.73
N VAL A 167 0.98 24.51 0.96
CA VAL A 167 -0.32 24.62 1.63
C VAL A 167 -1.44 24.05 0.76
N ALA A 168 -1.48 24.46 -0.51
CA ALA A 168 -2.48 23.94 -1.46
C ALA A 168 -2.28 22.45 -1.71
N ASP A 169 -1.02 22.00 -1.82
CA ASP A 169 -0.67 20.59 -2.01
C ASP A 169 -1.11 19.77 -0.78
N MET A 170 -0.88 20.26 0.44
CA MET A 170 -1.33 19.63 1.69
C MET A 170 -2.85 19.53 1.77
N GLU A 171 -3.57 20.60 1.43
CA GLU A 171 -5.02 20.66 1.47
C GLU A 171 -5.68 19.66 0.52
N GLN A 172 -5.06 19.45 -0.64
CA GLN A 172 -5.51 18.56 -1.72
C GLN A 172 -4.89 17.15 -1.64
N PHE A 173 -3.97 16.90 -0.71
CA PHE A 173 -3.26 15.63 -0.64
C PHE A 173 -4.21 14.48 -0.29
N VAL A 174 -5.03 14.69 0.74
CA VAL A 174 -6.11 13.79 1.14
C VAL A 174 -7.33 14.09 0.26
N PRO A 175 -7.88 13.12 -0.48
CA PRO A 175 -9.12 13.31 -1.25
C PRO A 175 -10.28 13.79 -0.38
N SER A 176 -11.08 14.73 -0.91
CA SER A 176 -12.23 15.33 -0.21
C SER A 176 -13.46 15.52 -1.11
N GLN A 177 -13.38 15.15 -2.38
CA GLN A 177 -14.50 15.32 -3.30
C GLN A 177 -14.50 14.26 -4.39
N LYS A 178 -15.66 13.66 -4.61
CA LYS A 178 -15.96 12.79 -5.75
C LYS A 178 -15.82 13.56 -7.05
N GLN A 179 -15.26 12.90 -8.06
CA GLN A 179 -15.14 13.45 -9.40
C GLN A 179 -15.68 12.48 -10.44
N GLU A 180 -16.10 12.98 -11.60
CA GLU A 180 -16.39 12.08 -12.72
C GLU A 180 -15.11 11.38 -13.18
N VAL A 181 -15.18 10.08 -13.47
CA VAL A 181 -13.99 9.25 -13.78
C VAL A 181 -13.13 9.90 -14.88
N LEU A 182 -13.75 10.29 -15.99
CA LEU A 182 -13.02 10.87 -17.12
C LEU A 182 -12.49 12.29 -16.83
N LYS A 183 -13.18 13.06 -15.97
CA LYS A 183 -12.70 14.38 -15.53
C LYS A 183 -11.48 14.25 -14.63
N LEU A 184 -11.49 13.29 -13.69
CA LEU A 184 -10.33 13.01 -12.85
C LEU A 184 -9.16 12.48 -13.70
N ALA A 185 -9.42 11.60 -14.67
CA ALA A 185 -8.39 11.14 -15.61
C ALA A 185 -7.73 12.31 -16.36
N ASP A 186 -8.52 13.22 -16.93
CA ASP A 186 -8.00 14.41 -17.62
C ASP A 186 -7.23 15.34 -16.67
N ALA A 187 -7.69 15.50 -15.42
CA ALA A 187 -6.99 16.28 -14.40
C ALA A 187 -5.63 15.68 -14.04
N VAL A 188 -5.56 14.35 -13.86
CA VAL A 188 -4.30 13.65 -13.56
C VAL A 188 -3.32 13.73 -14.75
N LEU A 189 -3.81 13.59 -15.99
CA LEU A 189 -2.99 13.67 -17.21
C LEU A 189 -2.48 15.09 -17.51
N SER A 190 -3.27 16.11 -17.18
CA SER A 190 -2.94 17.52 -17.39
C SER A 190 -2.17 18.15 -16.23
N GLY A 191 -2.22 17.54 -15.04
CA GLY A 191 -1.59 18.03 -13.82
C GLY A 191 -0.09 18.29 -13.95
N LYS A 192 0.41 19.23 -13.15
CA LYS A 192 1.84 19.59 -13.08
C LYS A 192 2.69 18.49 -12.42
N ASN A 193 2.08 17.64 -11.58
CA ASN A 193 2.75 16.55 -10.86
C ASN A 193 2.86 15.28 -11.71
N LYS A 194 3.45 15.39 -12.90
CA LYS A 194 3.79 14.23 -13.74
C LYS A 194 4.96 13.40 -13.19
N GLU A 195 5.66 13.96 -12.20
CA GLU A 195 6.80 13.36 -11.51
C GLU A 195 6.47 13.08 -10.04
N HIS A 196 5.33 12.42 -9.76
CA HIS A 196 5.20 11.82 -8.43
C HIS A 196 6.35 10.83 -8.28
N LYS A 197 7.21 11.02 -7.27
CA LYS A 197 8.30 10.09 -6.96
C LYS A 197 7.70 8.80 -6.40
N SER A 198 7.03 8.02 -7.23
CA SER A 198 6.56 6.69 -6.87
C SER A 198 7.75 5.76 -6.76
N THR A 199 7.62 4.78 -5.87
CA THR A 199 8.47 3.59 -5.82
C THR A 199 8.67 3.04 -7.25
N ARG A 200 9.93 2.85 -7.66
CA ARG A 200 10.43 2.35 -8.94
C ARG A 200 10.10 3.18 -10.18
N GLY A 201 9.56 4.39 -10.03
CA GLY A 201 9.15 5.22 -11.16
C GLY A 201 7.95 4.69 -11.97
N ILE A 202 7.15 3.78 -11.39
CA ILE A 202 5.99 3.14 -12.06
C ILE A 202 4.86 4.10 -12.41
N TYR A 203 4.76 5.24 -11.72
CA TYR A 203 3.70 6.22 -11.94
C TYR A 203 3.74 6.87 -13.34
N GLY A 204 4.94 7.16 -13.85
CA GLY A 204 5.14 7.74 -15.18
C GLY A 204 4.60 6.86 -16.32
N PRO A 205 5.03 5.59 -16.41
CA PRO A 205 4.46 4.62 -17.35
C PRO A 205 2.94 4.44 -17.18
N LEU A 206 2.41 4.48 -15.96
CA LEU A 206 0.95 4.42 -15.73
C LEU A 206 0.20 5.63 -16.28
N LEU A 207 0.76 6.84 -16.28
CA LEU A 207 0.14 8.00 -16.95
C LEU A 207 -0.06 7.72 -18.46
N THR A 208 0.88 7.03 -19.10
CA THR A 208 0.74 6.64 -20.51
C THR A 208 -0.43 5.68 -20.71
N GLN A 209 -0.57 4.69 -19.83
CA GLN A 209 -1.68 3.74 -19.89
C GLN A 209 -3.01 4.39 -19.52
N LEU A 210 -3.04 5.26 -18.51
CA LEU A 210 -4.22 6.05 -18.14
C LEU A 210 -4.72 6.83 -19.35
N LYS A 211 -3.84 7.48 -20.11
CA LYS A 211 -4.21 8.16 -21.35
C LYS A 211 -4.83 7.19 -22.36
N THR A 212 -4.18 6.06 -22.63
CA THR A 212 -4.66 5.06 -23.60
C THR A 212 -6.06 4.54 -23.25
N TYR A 213 -6.27 4.12 -21.99
CA TYR A 213 -7.57 3.60 -21.56
C TYR A 213 -8.64 4.69 -21.45
N THR A 214 -8.27 5.93 -21.12
CA THR A 214 -9.17 7.09 -21.18
C THR A 214 -9.62 7.36 -22.61
N ASP A 215 -8.72 7.28 -23.59
CA ASP A 215 -9.04 7.44 -25.01
C ASP A 215 -9.98 6.32 -25.50
N PHE A 216 -9.81 5.08 -25.02
CA PHE A 216 -10.75 3.99 -25.28
C PHE A 216 -12.14 4.27 -24.69
N ALA A 217 -12.20 4.64 -23.40
CA ALA A 217 -13.46 4.94 -22.72
C ALA A 217 -14.22 6.10 -23.41
N LYS A 218 -13.54 7.17 -23.80
CA LYS A 218 -14.13 8.32 -24.52
C LYS A 218 -14.71 7.95 -25.89
N LYS A 219 -14.19 6.90 -26.53
CA LYS A 219 -14.70 6.35 -27.81
C LYS A 219 -15.84 5.34 -27.64
N GLY A 220 -16.35 5.16 -26.42
CA GLY A 220 -17.40 4.19 -26.10
C GLY A 220 -16.88 2.84 -25.60
N GLY A 221 -15.56 2.70 -25.39
CA GLY A 221 -14.94 1.46 -24.95
C GLY A 221 -14.88 0.42 -26.07
N TRP A 222 -15.36 -0.78 -25.77
CA TRP A 222 -15.29 -1.95 -26.64
C TRP A 222 -16.50 -2.84 -26.45
N ASP A 223 -16.85 -3.58 -27.50
CA ASP A 223 -17.95 -4.53 -27.47
C ASP A 223 -17.65 -5.73 -26.57
N SER A 224 -18.69 -6.28 -25.95
CA SER A 224 -18.63 -7.52 -25.19
C SER A 224 -18.47 -8.73 -26.12
N ILE A 225 -17.53 -9.61 -25.78
CA ILE A 225 -17.27 -10.87 -26.47
C ILE A 225 -18.27 -11.93 -25.96
N PRO A 226 -19.06 -12.59 -26.83
CA PRO A 226 -20.00 -13.61 -26.42
C PRO A 226 -19.34 -14.82 -25.74
N ILE A 227 -19.96 -15.32 -24.66
CA ILE A 227 -19.53 -16.51 -23.93
C ILE A 227 -20.43 -17.69 -24.33
N GLU A 228 -20.13 -18.28 -25.49
CA GLU A 228 -20.96 -19.34 -26.09
C GLU A 228 -20.49 -20.76 -25.77
N LYS A 229 -19.20 -20.92 -25.42
CA LYS A 229 -18.55 -22.22 -25.17
C LYS A 229 -17.70 -22.17 -23.91
N LYS A 230 -17.53 -23.32 -23.26
CA LYS A 230 -16.68 -23.47 -22.07
C LYS A 230 -15.19 -23.29 -22.35
N LYS A 231 -14.73 -23.69 -23.54
CA LYS A 231 -13.33 -23.56 -23.96
C LYS A 231 -13.18 -23.58 -25.47
N TYR A 232 -12.12 -22.95 -25.95
CA TYR A 232 -11.63 -23.06 -27.33
C TYR A 232 -10.23 -23.67 -27.33
N LYS A 233 -9.86 -24.35 -28.42
CA LYS A 233 -8.55 -24.99 -28.59
C LYS A 233 -7.96 -24.70 -29.98
N THR A 234 -6.66 -24.91 -30.15
CA THR A 234 -5.96 -24.78 -31.44
C THR A 234 -6.70 -25.54 -32.55
N GLY A 235 -6.87 -24.87 -33.68
CA GLY A 235 -7.62 -25.37 -34.83
C GLY A 235 -9.12 -25.09 -34.82
N ASP A 236 -9.71 -24.67 -33.69
CA ASP A 236 -11.11 -24.23 -33.66
C ASP A 236 -11.31 -23.00 -34.55
N ASN A 237 -12.49 -22.86 -35.14
CA ASN A 237 -12.90 -21.68 -35.89
C ASN A 237 -14.21 -21.11 -35.32
N SER A 238 -14.22 -19.83 -34.92
CA SER A 238 -15.37 -19.15 -34.33
C SER A 238 -15.28 -17.62 -34.48
N PRO A 239 -16.40 -16.92 -34.70
CA PRO A 239 -16.45 -15.45 -34.59
C PRO A 239 -15.97 -14.92 -33.23
N VAL A 240 -16.14 -15.69 -32.15
CA VAL A 240 -15.64 -15.34 -30.81
C VAL A 240 -14.11 -15.22 -30.81
N ILE A 241 -13.41 -16.13 -31.50
CA ILE A 241 -11.94 -16.08 -31.61
C ILE A 241 -11.49 -14.82 -32.35
N ALA A 242 -12.20 -14.43 -33.41
CA ALA A 242 -11.90 -13.19 -34.13
C ALA A 242 -12.08 -11.96 -33.22
N ALA A 243 -13.12 -11.94 -32.38
CA ALA A 243 -13.35 -10.87 -31.40
C ALA A 243 -12.25 -10.83 -30.32
N VAL A 244 -11.81 -11.99 -29.81
CA VAL A 244 -10.70 -12.09 -28.85
C VAL A 244 -9.40 -11.56 -29.45
N LYS A 245 -9.06 -11.93 -30.69
CA LYS A 245 -7.86 -11.40 -31.37
C LYS A 245 -7.89 -9.89 -31.50
N ARG A 246 -9.04 -9.31 -31.91
CA ARG A 246 -9.20 -7.84 -31.95
C ARG A 246 -9.02 -7.22 -30.58
N ARG A 247 -9.52 -7.85 -29.52
CA ARG A 247 -9.32 -7.36 -28.16
C ARG A 247 -7.84 -7.33 -27.80
N LEU A 248 -7.15 -8.45 -27.92
CA LEU A 248 -5.72 -8.57 -27.60
C LEU A 248 -4.84 -7.67 -28.48
N GLN A 249 -5.28 -7.31 -29.69
CA GLN A 249 -4.61 -6.30 -30.52
C GLN A 249 -4.80 -4.88 -29.97
N ILE A 250 -5.98 -4.55 -29.45
CA ILE A 250 -6.27 -3.24 -28.84
C ILE A 250 -5.49 -3.08 -27.52
N THR A 251 -5.43 -4.13 -26.71
CA THR A 251 -4.77 -4.14 -25.39
C THR A 251 -3.27 -4.42 -25.47
N GLY A 252 -2.77 -4.94 -26.60
CA GLY A 252 -1.35 -4.98 -26.96
C GLY A 252 -0.67 -6.35 -26.81
N GLU A 253 -1.37 -7.38 -26.35
CA GLU A 253 -0.84 -8.74 -26.18
C GLU A 253 -0.70 -9.50 -27.51
N LEU A 254 -1.46 -9.13 -28.54
CA LEU A 254 -1.40 -9.74 -29.86
C LEU A 254 -0.92 -8.74 -30.91
N ALA A 255 0.27 -8.97 -31.45
CA ALA A 255 0.80 -8.20 -32.58
C ALA A 255 0.16 -8.60 -33.92
N GLY A 256 0.23 -7.69 -34.90
CA GLY A 256 -0.22 -7.94 -36.28
C GLY A 256 -1.68 -7.59 -36.54
N LYS A 257 -2.22 -8.12 -37.65
CA LYS A 257 -3.58 -7.80 -38.15
C LYS A 257 -4.45 -9.03 -38.41
N ASP A 258 -4.07 -10.18 -37.84
CA ASP A 258 -4.88 -11.39 -37.97
C ASP A 258 -6.22 -11.20 -37.25
N THR A 259 -7.29 -11.16 -38.03
CA THR A 259 -8.67 -11.00 -37.56
C THR A 259 -9.52 -12.21 -37.91
N THR A 260 -8.88 -13.33 -38.29
CA THR A 260 -9.57 -14.58 -38.62
C THR A 260 -10.14 -15.24 -37.36
N GLY A 261 -11.21 -16.02 -37.54
CA GLY A 261 -11.82 -16.81 -36.47
C GLY A 261 -11.04 -18.04 -36.04
N VAL A 262 -9.83 -18.29 -36.57
CA VAL A 262 -9.08 -19.53 -36.33
C VAL A 262 -8.22 -19.41 -35.07
N PHE A 263 -8.26 -20.42 -34.20
CA PHE A 263 -7.41 -20.49 -33.02
C PHE A 263 -6.00 -20.93 -33.43
N THR A 264 -5.04 -20.00 -33.39
CA THR A 264 -3.65 -20.22 -33.83
C THR A 264 -2.69 -20.33 -32.64
N ASP A 265 -1.48 -20.85 -32.88
CA ASP A 265 -0.44 -20.88 -31.84
C ASP A 265 0.00 -19.47 -31.43
N THR A 266 -0.06 -18.49 -32.35
CA THR A 266 0.16 -17.08 -32.00
C THR A 266 -0.88 -16.56 -31.00
N LEU A 267 -2.14 -17.02 -31.11
CA LEU A 267 -3.16 -16.69 -30.12
C LEU A 267 -2.87 -17.36 -28.77
N VAL A 268 -2.34 -18.58 -28.74
CA VAL A 268 -1.92 -19.24 -27.48
C VAL A 268 -0.95 -18.35 -26.71
N GLU A 269 0.08 -17.83 -27.37
CA GLU A 269 1.08 -16.97 -26.72
C GLU A 269 0.50 -15.63 -26.27
N ALA A 270 -0.37 -15.01 -27.06
CA ALA A 270 -1.06 -13.78 -26.62
C ALA A 270 -1.97 -14.00 -25.41
N LEU A 271 -2.65 -15.15 -25.33
CA LEU A 271 -3.45 -15.53 -24.18
C LEU A 271 -2.60 -15.79 -22.94
N LYS A 272 -1.42 -16.39 -23.08
CA LYS A 272 -0.46 -16.55 -21.98
C LYS A 272 0.00 -15.21 -21.43
N THR A 273 0.29 -14.24 -22.30
CA THR A 273 0.61 -12.87 -21.88
C THR A 273 -0.55 -12.23 -21.12
N PHE A 274 -1.78 -12.33 -21.66
CA PHE A 274 -2.97 -11.81 -20.99
C PHE A 274 -3.19 -12.47 -19.62
N GLU A 275 -3.11 -13.80 -19.53
CA GLU A 275 -3.23 -14.54 -18.26
C GLU A 275 -2.19 -14.07 -17.25
N ALA A 276 -0.92 -13.94 -17.66
CA ALA A 276 0.15 -13.47 -16.80
C ALA A 276 -0.08 -12.04 -16.29
N THR A 277 -0.53 -11.12 -17.16
CA THR A 277 -0.82 -9.73 -16.76
C THR A 277 -2.10 -9.58 -15.93
N HIS A 278 -2.90 -10.64 -15.81
CA HIS A 278 -4.10 -10.70 -14.98
C HIS A 278 -3.93 -11.59 -13.74
N GLY A 279 -2.69 -12.01 -13.43
CA GLY A 279 -2.36 -12.76 -12.22
C GLY A 279 -2.67 -14.27 -12.28
N HIS A 280 -2.84 -14.82 -13.48
CA HIS A 280 -3.08 -16.26 -13.69
C HIS A 280 -1.82 -16.98 -14.15
N THR A 281 -1.75 -18.30 -13.88
CA THR A 281 -0.76 -19.15 -14.55
C THR A 281 -0.98 -19.10 -16.08
N PRO A 282 0.06 -18.81 -16.89
CA PRO A 282 -0.04 -18.66 -18.34
C PRO A 282 -0.19 -20.02 -19.06
N ARG A 283 -1.44 -20.48 -19.20
CA ARG A 283 -1.81 -21.77 -19.81
C ARG A 283 -2.11 -21.64 -21.30
N GLY A 284 -2.44 -20.45 -21.78
CA GLY A 284 -2.86 -20.16 -23.16
C GLY A 284 -4.22 -20.74 -23.51
N VAL A 285 -5.12 -20.91 -22.52
CA VAL A 285 -6.42 -21.57 -22.71
C VAL A 285 -7.55 -20.55 -22.63
N LEU A 286 -8.20 -20.30 -23.76
CA LEU A 286 -9.39 -19.45 -23.80
C LEU A 286 -10.59 -20.19 -23.19
N ASN A 287 -11.04 -19.72 -22.03
CA ASN A 287 -12.21 -20.21 -21.31
C ASN A 287 -13.18 -19.06 -20.96
N ASP A 288 -14.30 -19.39 -20.33
CA ASP A 288 -15.33 -18.42 -19.96
C ASP A 288 -14.89 -17.41 -18.90
N SER A 289 -13.97 -17.78 -18.00
CA SER A 289 -13.38 -16.85 -17.02
C SER A 289 -12.53 -15.79 -17.71
N LEU A 290 -11.65 -16.21 -18.62
CA LEU A 290 -10.80 -15.30 -19.36
C LEU A 290 -11.60 -14.35 -20.25
N LEU A 291 -12.69 -14.85 -20.86
CA LEU A 291 -13.63 -14.01 -21.61
C LEU A 291 -14.32 -12.97 -20.73
N ARG A 292 -14.67 -13.31 -19.47
CA ARG A 292 -15.24 -12.32 -18.52
C ARG A 292 -14.24 -11.22 -18.17
N GLU A 293 -12.97 -11.55 -17.99
CA GLU A 293 -11.91 -10.56 -17.73
C GLU A 293 -11.67 -9.66 -18.94
N MET A 294 -11.63 -10.22 -20.15
CA MET A 294 -11.59 -9.44 -21.39
C MET A 294 -12.82 -8.54 -21.55
N ASN A 295 -13.96 -8.89 -20.97
CA ASN A 295 -15.19 -8.11 -21.06
C ASN A 295 -15.31 -7.00 -20.01
N VAL A 296 -14.31 -6.79 -19.15
CA VAL A 296 -14.28 -5.63 -18.26
C VAL A 296 -14.30 -4.33 -19.11
N PRO A 297 -15.24 -3.40 -18.88
CA PRO A 297 -15.32 -2.17 -19.66
C PRO A 297 -14.10 -1.26 -19.49
N ALA A 298 -13.71 -0.54 -20.55
CA ALA A 298 -12.58 0.39 -20.52
C ALA A 298 -12.69 1.44 -19.39
N ILE A 299 -13.89 1.96 -19.13
CA ILE A 299 -14.13 2.93 -18.05
C ILE A 299 -13.82 2.36 -16.65
N ARG A 300 -14.07 1.07 -16.43
CA ARG A 300 -13.74 0.38 -15.18
C ARG A 300 -12.23 0.21 -15.02
N LEU A 301 -11.51 -0.04 -16.11
CA LEU A 301 -10.05 -0.09 -16.09
C LEU A 301 -9.43 1.31 -15.85
N VAL A 302 -10.05 2.39 -16.34
CA VAL A 302 -9.67 3.77 -15.97
C VAL A 302 -9.84 4.01 -14.47
N GLN A 303 -10.96 3.56 -13.87
CA GLN A 303 -11.16 3.64 -12.42
C GLN A 303 -10.07 2.88 -11.66
N THR A 304 -9.76 1.64 -12.04
CA THR A 304 -8.69 0.84 -11.42
C THR A 304 -7.34 1.54 -11.53
N LEU A 305 -6.99 2.10 -12.70
CA LEU A 305 -5.76 2.88 -12.86
C LEU A 305 -5.71 4.08 -11.91
N LEU A 306 -6.78 4.88 -11.86
CA LEU A 306 -6.84 6.06 -10.99
C LEU A 306 -6.77 5.70 -9.49
N ILE A 307 -7.44 4.63 -9.05
CA ILE A 307 -7.37 4.15 -7.67
C ILE A 307 -5.94 3.73 -7.31
N ASN A 308 -5.26 2.98 -8.18
CA ASN A 308 -3.89 2.54 -7.90
C ASN A 308 -2.88 3.69 -7.96
N MET A 309 -3.08 4.64 -8.86
CA MET A 309 -2.28 5.87 -8.89
C MET A 309 -2.50 6.71 -7.63
N GLU A 310 -3.72 6.75 -7.08
CA GLU A 310 -3.98 7.34 -5.76
C GLU A 310 -3.20 6.60 -4.67
N ARG A 311 -3.24 5.26 -4.62
CA ARG A 311 -2.44 4.48 -3.64
C ARG A 311 -0.94 4.75 -3.74
N MET A 312 -0.41 4.90 -4.96
CA MET A 312 1.01 5.21 -5.20
C MET A 312 1.41 6.58 -4.64
N ARG A 313 0.47 7.52 -4.45
CA ARG A 313 0.76 8.82 -3.84
C ARG A 313 1.23 8.71 -2.39
N TRP A 314 0.81 7.64 -1.71
CA TRP A 314 1.06 7.39 -0.29
C TRP A 314 2.30 6.53 -0.01
N MET A 315 3.08 6.19 -1.04
CA MET A 315 4.27 5.36 -0.86
C MET A 315 5.48 6.17 -0.39
N PRO A 316 6.28 5.64 0.55
CA PRO A 316 7.54 6.27 0.93
C PRO A 316 8.51 6.31 -0.24
N ALA A 317 9.43 7.27 -0.19
CA ALA A 317 10.56 7.31 -1.10
C ALA A 317 11.37 6.00 -1.02
N GLU A 318 11.92 5.57 -2.14
CA GLU A 318 12.69 4.33 -2.16
C GLU A 318 13.98 4.47 -1.35
N PRO A 319 14.26 3.50 -0.47
CA PRO A 319 15.55 3.46 0.20
C PRO A 319 16.66 3.14 -0.80
N GLU A 320 17.84 3.70 -0.55
CA GLU A 320 19.05 3.31 -1.28
C GLU A 320 19.45 1.88 -0.87
N GLY A 321 19.59 0.98 -1.85
CA GLY A 321 20.09 -0.38 -1.61
C GLY A 321 19.00 -1.44 -1.44
N ARG A 322 19.11 -2.26 -0.40
CA ARG A 322 18.25 -3.45 -0.22
C ARG A 322 16.79 -3.05 0.02
N LEU A 323 15.87 -3.70 -0.67
CA LEU A 323 14.43 -3.47 -0.51
C LEU A 323 13.66 -4.76 -0.78
N ILE A 324 12.69 -5.06 0.08
CA ILE A 324 11.72 -6.14 -0.10
C ILE A 324 10.35 -5.50 -0.36
N MET A 325 9.72 -5.85 -1.47
CA MET A 325 8.38 -5.40 -1.82
C MET A 325 7.45 -6.60 -1.90
N VAL A 326 6.25 -6.49 -1.36
CA VAL A 326 5.18 -7.47 -1.53
C VAL A 326 4.00 -6.76 -2.14
N ASN A 327 3.53 -7.26 -3.28
CA ASN A 327 2.26 -6.83 -3.85
C ASN A 327 1.20 -7.89 -3.52
N ILE A 328 0.26 -7.53 -2.64
CA ILE A 328 -0.70 -8.49 -2.07
C ILE A 328 -1.56 -9.16 -3.16
N PRO A 329 -2.24 -8.42 -4.09
CA PRO A 329 -3.02 -9.03 -5.16
C PRO A 329 -2.21 -9.86 -6.15
N GLU A 330 -0.92 -9.56 -6.31
CA GLU A 330 -0.02 -10.32 -7.20
C GLU A 330 0.41 -11.64 -6.58
N PHE A 331 0.28 -11.77 -5.26
CA PHE A 331 0.82 -12.88 -4.49
C PHE A 331 2.31 -13.11 -4.76
N MET A 332 3.06 -12.02 -4.94
CA MET A 332 4.50 -12.03 -5.19
C MET A 332 5.24 -11.10 -4.22
N LEU A 333 6.47 -11.53 -3.89
CA LEU A 333 7.48 -10.76 -3.19
C LEU A 333 8.66 -10.57 -4.15
N HIS A 334 9.12 -9.33 -4.24
CA HIS A 334 10.24 -8.89 -5.06
C HIS A 334 11.36 -8.38 -4.16
N VAL A 335 12.59 -8.79 -4.45
CA VAL A 335 13.78 -8.35 -3.71
C VAL A 335 14.70 -7.56 -4.63
N TYR A 336 15.11 -6.40 -4.14
CA TYR A 336 15.90 -5.42 -4.86
C TYR A 336 17.19 -5.07 -4.14
N ASN A 337 18.16 -4.62 -4.91
CA ASN A 337 19.33 -3.90 -4.43
C ASN A 337 19.58 -2.70 -5.37
N GLY A 338 19.12 -1.52 -4.94
CA GLY A 338 18.97 -0.36 -5.82
C GLY A 338 18.05 -0.70 -7.00
N ASN A 339 18.51 -0.41 -8.22
CA ASN A 339 17.71 -0.67 -9.43
C ASN A 339 17.69 -2.15 -9.86
N LYS A 340 18.56 -2.99 -9.30
CA LYS A 340 18.69 -4.40 -9.69
C LYS A 340 17.71 -5.28 -8.92
N LYS A 341 16.90 -6.05 -9.65
CA LYS A 341 16.12 -7.16 -9.08
C LYS A 341 17.03 -8.34 -8.76
N GLU A 342 17.07 -8.75 -7.50
CA GLU A 342 17.86 -9.90 -7.05
C GLU A 342 17.08 -11.22 -7.24
N PHE A 343 15.81 -11.25 -6.83
CA PHE A 343 14.92 -12.39 -7.06
C PHE A 343 13.46 -12.08 -6.75
N ASP A 344 12.59 -12.93 -7.29
CA ASP A 344 11.16 -12.98 -6.99
C ASP A 344 10.82 -14.27 -6.23
N MET A 345 9.75 -14.25 -5.45
CA MET A 345 9.18 -15.45 -4.84
C MET A 345 7.66 -15.33 -4.68
N ALA A 346 6.97 -16.45 -4.88
CA ALA A 346 5.54 -16.53 -4.60
C ALA A 346 5.27 -16.44 -3.11
N VAL A 347 4.16 -15.76 -2.75
CA VAL A 347 3.67 -15.65 -1.38
C VAL A 347 2.24 -16.17 -1.23
N VAL A 348 1.87 -16.51 0.02
CA VAL A 348 0.48 -16.74 0.45
C VAL A 348 0.14 -15.68 1.49
N VAL A 349 -0.94 -14.94 1.25
CA VAL A 349 -1.39 -13.81 2.07
C VAL A 349 -2.67 -14.16 2.84
N GLY A 350 -3.14 -13.21 3.64
CA GLY A 350 -4.40 -13.32 4.38
C GLY A 350 -5.57 -13.72 3.50
N LYS A 351 -6.53 -14.45 4.06
CA LYS A 351 -7.84 -14.61 3.42
C LYS A 351 -8.72 -13.40 3.70
N GLU A 352 -9.80 -13.25 2.94
CA GLU A 352 -10.84 -12.27 3.21
C GLU A 352 -11.32 -12.35 4.68
N GLY A 353 -11.51 -11.19 5.32
CA GLY A 353 -11.81 -11.07 6.75
C GLY A 353 -10.63 -11.31 7.71
N LYS A 354 -9.47 -11.73 7.19
CA LYS A 354 -8.17 -11.78 7.88
C LYS A 354 -7.08 -11.22 6.95
N SER A 355 -7.41 -10.13 6.26
CA SER A 355 -6.61 -9.54 5.19
C SER A 355 -5.23 -9.11 5.67
N THR A 356 -4.22 -9.31 4.83
CA THR A 356 -2.91 -8.69 5.02
C THR A 356 -3.03 -7.19 4.77
N THR A 357 -2.55 -6.37 5.72
CA THR A 357 -2.64 -4.90 5.62
C THR A 357 -1.48 -4.30 4.84
N MET A 358 -1.70 -3.16 4.18
CA MET A 358 -0.64 -2.34 3.59
C MET A 358 0.14 -1.58 4.66
N PHE A 359 1.47 -1.67 4.65
CA PHE A 359 2.35 -0.89 5.53
C PHE A 359 3.82 -1.02 5.11
N SER A 360 4.67 -0.16 5.68
CA SER A 360 6.13 -0.25 5.58
C SER A 360 6.75 -0.67 6.92
N GLY A 361 7.90 -1.33 6.87
CA GLY A 361 8.64 -1.77 8.06
C GLY A 361 10.10 -2.11 7.75
N ASN A 362 10.85 -2.52 8.78
CA ASN A 362 12.25 -2.88 8.63
C ASN A 362 12.51 -4.29 9.20
N LEU A 363 12.84 -5.24 8.32
CA LEU A 363 13.20 -6.62 8.68
C LEU A 363 14.52 -6.61 9.42
N ASN A 364 14.45 -6.92 10.71
CA ASN A 364 15.59 -6.79 11.61
C ASN A 364 15.94 -8.09 12.35
N GLN A 365 15.12 -9.15 12.21
CA GLN A 365 15.36 -10.42 12.89
C GLN A 365 14.96 -11.62 12.02
N VAL A 366 15.78 -12.67 12.08
CA VAL A 366 15.46 -14.02 11.60
C VAL A 366 15.31 -14.92 12.82
N VAL A 367 14.27 -15.75 12.84
CA VAL A 367 14.04 -16.71 13.93
C VAL A 367 13.96 -18.11 13.34
N PHE A 368 15.00 -18.90 13.58
CA PHE A 368 15.09 -20.29 13.15
C PHE A 368 14.41 -21.23 14.12
N SER A 369 13.87 -22.35 13.63
CA SER A 369 13.12 -23.34 14.41
C SER A 369 12.09 -22.68 15.35
N PRO A 370 11.18 -21.82 14.85
CA PRO A 370 10.37 -20.97 15.70
C PRO A 370 9.32 -21.77 16.48
N TYR A 371 9.04 -21.34 17.72
CA TYR A 371 7.75 -21.63 18.33
C TYR A 371 6.67 -20.81 17.61
N TRP A 372 5.49 -21.41 17.45
CA TRP A 372 4.30 -20.64 17.08
C TRP A 372 3.49 -20.34 18.32
N ASN A 373 3.51 -19.09 18.78
CA ASN A 373 2.61 -18.63 19.84
C ASN A 373 1.28 -18.27 19.20
N LEU A 374 0.20 -18.95 19.59
CA LEU A 374 -1.08 -18.81 18.91
C LEU A 374 -1.75 -17.48 19.32
N PRO A 375 -2.22 -16.68 18.34
CA PRO A 375 -3.08 -15.53 18.62
C PRO A 375 -4.33 -15.93 19.41
N ASN A 376 -4.77 -15.06 20.31
CA ASN A 376 -5.97 -15.30 21.14
C ASN A 376 -7.21 -15.63 20.30
N SER A 377 -7.37 -15.00 19.13
CA SER A 377 -8.46 -15.26 18.20
C SER A 377 -8.45 -16.72 17.72
N ILE A 378 -7.30 -17.23 17.29
CA ILE A 378 -7.15 -18.63 16.85
C ILE A 378 -7.39 -19.59 18.02
N VAL A 379 -6.89 -19.26 19.22
CA VAL A 379 -7.17 -20.06 20.43
C VAL A 379 -8.68 -20.17 20.66
N LYS A 380 -9.38 -19.04 20.65
CA LYS A 380 -10.82 -18.93 20.92
C LYS A 380 -11.68 -19.59 19.84
N GLU A 381 -11.41 -19.29 18.58
CA GLU A 381 -12.26 -19.68 17.45
C GLU A 381 -12.02 -21.12 16.99
N GLU A 382 -10.79 -21.62 17.09
CA GLU A 382 -10.39 -22.90 16.49
C GLU A 382 -9.93 -23.92 17.53
N VAL A 383 -8.98 -23.55 18.39
CA VAL A 383 -8.29 -24.52 19.27
C VAL A 383 -9.19 -25.01 20.39
N LEU A 384 -9.89 -24.12 21.10
CA LEU A 384 -10.81 -24.52 22.18
C LEU A 384 -11.91 -25.47 21.67
N LYS A 385 -12.43 -25.21 20.47
CA LYS A 385 -13.41 -26.08 19.80
C LYS A 385 -12.82 -27.44 19.43
N SER A 386 -11.54 -27.48 19.06
CA SER A 386 -10.86 -28.74 18.72
C SER A 386 -10.51 -29.56 19.97
N MET A 387 -10.09 -28.90 21.05
CA MET A 387 -9.82 -29.52 22.35
C MET A 387 -11.08 -30.12 22.98
N SER A 388 -12.24 -29.45 22.85
CA SER A 388 -13.50 -29.98 23.39
C SER A 388 -13.97 -31.26 22.68
N ARG A 389 -13.63 -31.41 21.41
CA ARG A 389 -13.94 -32.59 20.60
C ARG A 389 -12.91 -33.71 20.76
N ASN A 390 -11.65 -33.37 21.05
CA ASN A 390 -10.55 -34.32 21.16
C ASN A 390 -9.59 -33.90 22.29
N LYS A 391 -9.64 -34.64 23.41
CA LYS A 391 -8.78 -34.37 24.58
C LYS A 391 -7.29 -34.51 24.29
N ASN A 392 -6.90 -35.28 23.27
CA ASN A 392 -5.51 -35.47 22.86
C ASN A 392 -5.05 -34.46 21.78
N TYR A 393 -5.89 -33.48 21.42
CA TYR A 393 -5.62 -32.54 20.34
C TYR A 393 -4.27 -31.83 20.47
N LEU A 394 -3.95 -31.30 21.66
CA LEU A 394 -2.70 -30.57 21.88
C LEU A 394 -1.48 -31.47 21.68
N ALA A 395 -1.48 -32.67 22.25
CA ALA A 395 -0.39 -33.64 22.07
C ALA A 395 -0.22 -34.03 20.59
N GLN A 396 -1.33 -34.31 19.90
CA GLN A 396 -1.31 -34.66 18.47
C GLN A 396 -0.82 -33.52 17.57
N LYS A 397 -1.00 -32.27 18.00
CA LYS A 397 -0.54 -31.08 17.28
C LYS A 397 0.79 -30.54 17.82
N HIS A 398 1.45 -31.24 18.74
CA HIS A 398 2.69 -30.79 19.38
C HIS A 398 2.55 -29.39 19.98
N MET A 399 1.46 -29.17 20.70
CA MET A 399 1.12 -27.91 21.37
C MET A 399 1.16 -28.09 22.88
N GLU A 400 1.47 -27.01 23.58
CA GLU A 400 1.47 -26.95 25.04
C GLU A 400 0.83 -25.66 25.55
N ILE A 401 0.26 -25.74 26.75
CA ILE A 401 -0.26 -24.59 27.48
C ILE A 401 0.88 -24.04 28.33
N THR A 402 1.26 -22.79 28.11
CA THR A 402 2.35 -22.13 28.84
C THR A 402 1.86 -21.17 29.91
N GLY A 403 0.54 -20.95 30.00
CA GLY A 403 -0.08 -20.11 31.00
C GLY A 403 -1.53 -19.79 30.66
N GLN A 404 -2.03 -18.70 31.25
CA GLN A 404 -3.37 -18.19 31.02
C GLN A 404 -3.33 -16.66 30.92
N ARG A 405 -4.11 -16.09 30.00
CA ARG A 405 -4.25 -14.63 29.81
C ARG A 405 -5.70 -14.30 29.51
N ASN A 406 -6.30 -13.38 30.26
CA ASN A 406 -7.68 -12.93 30.11
C ASN A 406 -8.69 -14.09 30.06
N GLY A 407 -8.50 -15.09 30.94
CA GLY A 407 -9.36 -16.29 30.99
C GLY A 407 -9.09 -17.33 29.91
N LEU A 408 -8.29 -17.04 28.88
CA LEU A 408 -7.93 -17.98 27.81
C LEU A 408 -6.57 -18.66 28.08
N PRO A 409 -6.40 -19.94 27.73
CA PRO A 409 -5.09 -20.59 27.80
C PRO A 409 -4.13 -19.96 26.79
N VAL A 410 -2.90 -19.69 27.23
CA VAL A 410 -1.81 -19.29 26.33
C VAL A 410 -1.21 -20.56 25.76
N ILE A 411 -1.40 -20.76 24.46
CA ILE A 411 -0.99 -21.99 23.75
C ILE A 411 0.13 -21.65 22.78
N ARG A 412 1.17 -22.50 22.75
CA ARG A 412 2.17 -22.48 21.69
C ARG A 412 2.34 -23.85 21.06
N GLN A 413 2.66 -23.87 19.77
CA GLN A 413 3.09 -25.06 19.06
C GLN A 413 4.63 -25.13 19.01
N LEU A 414 5.16 -26.31 19.28
CA LEU A 414 6.60 -26.59 19.30
C LEU A 414 7.21 -26.49 17.88
N PRO A 415 8.53 -26.24 17.76
CA PRO A 415 9.22 -26.33 16.48
C PRO A 415 9.12 -27.74 15.88
N GLY A 416 8.92 -27.84 14.57
CA GLY A 416 8.85 -29.13 13.88
C GLY A 416 8.18 -29.06 12.51
N LYS A 417 8.17 -30.19 11.80
CA LYS A 417 7.61 -30.30 10.44
C LYS A 417 6.13 -29.91 10.33
N ASP A 418 5.37 -30.08 11.42
CA ASP A 418 3.93 -29.81 11.46
C ASP A 418 3.61 -28.38 11.91
N ASN A 419 4.64 -27.57 12.20
CA ASN A 419 4.47 -26.19 12.63
C ASN A 419 4.03 -25.31 11.43
N PRO A 420 2.90 -24.59 11.51
CA PRO A 420 2.42 -23.73 10.43
C PRO A 420 3.36 -22.57 10.06
N LEU A 421 4.26 -22.17 10.96
CA LEU A 421 5.32 -21.19 10.69
C LEU A 421 6.54 -21.79 9.97
N GLY A 422 6.52 -23.10 9.71
CA GLY A 422 7.63 -23.83 9.11
C GLY A 422 8.90 -23.76 9.95
N ARG A 423 10.05 -23.68 9.28
CA ARG A 423 11.39 -23.76 9.89
C ARG A 423 12.04 -22.41 10.19
N VAL A 424 11.47 -21.31 9.69
CA VAL A 424 12.01 -19.96 9.90
C VAL A 424 10.93 -18.89 9.73
N LYS A 425 11.03 -17.81 10.52
CA LYS A 425 10.25 -16.57 10.36
C LYS A 425 11.16 -15.35 10.34
N PHE A 426 10.73 -14.29 9.67
CA PHE A 426 11.46 -13.03 9.49
C PHE A 426 10.62 -11.89 10.05
N LEU A 427 11.14 -11.23 11.08
CA LEU A 427 10.40 -10.22 11.82
C LEU A 427 10.84 -8.83 11.37
N PHE A 428 9.82 -8.01 11.11
CA PHE A 428 9.92 -6.57 10.93
C PHE A 428 8.88 -5.95 11.87
N PRO A 429 9.28 -5.28 12.97
CA PRO A 429 8.33 -4.76 13.96
C PRO A 429 7.25 -3.87 13.32
N ASN A 430 5.98 -4.15 13.62
CA ASN A 430 4.83 -3.40 13.13
C ASN A 430 3.61 -3.63 14.05
N SER A 431 2.60 -2.78 13.90
CA SER A 431 1.37 -2.80 14.69
C SER A 431 0.39 -3.91 14.33
N PHE A 432 0.56 -4.57 13.19
CA PHE A 432 -0.36 -5.58 12.66
C PHE A 432 0.00 -7.01 13.07
N ASN A 433 1.14 -7.21 13.76
CA ASN A 433 1.72 -8.52 14.02
C ASN A 433 1.94 -9.37 12.75
N ILE A 434 2.18 -8.71 11.60
CA ILE A 434 2.45 -9.36 10.32
C ILE A 434 3.96 -9.61 10.18
N TYR A 435 4.36 -10.76 9.63
CA TYR A 435 5.76 -11.11 9.36
C TYR A 435 5.84 -12.09 8.19
N PHE A 436 7.04 -12.30 7.67
CA PHE A 436 7.29 -13.36 6.69
C PHE A 436 7.61 -14.66 7.39
N HIS A 437 7.14 -15.80 6.88
CA HIS A 437 7.51 -17.09 7.42
C HIS A 437 7.44 -18.22 6.41
N ASP A 438 8.15 -19.30 6.73
CA ASP A 438 8.03 -20.60 6.06
C ASP A 438 6.64 -21.22 6.34
N THR A 439 6.30 -22.35 5.72
CA THR A 439 5.04 -23.04 5.96
C THR A 439 5.15 -24.54 5.72
N ASN A 440 4.37 -25.31 6.46
CA ASN A 440 4.15 -26.73 6.22
C ASN A 440 3.16 -27.01 5.06
N GLN A 441 2.56 -25.98 4.45
CA GLN A 441 1.60 -26.11 3.35
C GLN A 441 2.19 -25.61 2.02
N LYS A 442 3.25 -26.26 1.53
CA LYS A 442 3.99 -25.84 0.32
C LYS A 442 3.15 -25.89 -0.96
N ASP A 443 2.16 -26.77 -1.04
CA ASP A 443 1.31 -26.91 -2.23
C ASP A 443 0.47 -25.67 -2.55
N LEU A 444 0.28 -24.76 -1.58
CA LEU A 444 -0.46 -23.52 -1.80
C LEU A 444 0.24 -22.57 -2.77
N PHE A 445 1.56 -22.67 -2.93
CA PHE A 445 2.31 -21.84 -3.89
C PHE A 445 2.03 -22.22 -5.35
N ASN A 446 1.42 -23.38 -5.61
CA ASN A 446 1.02 -23.83 -6.95
C ASN A 446 -0.40 -23.37 -7.36
N ARG A 447 -1.06 -22.56 -6.54
CA ARG A 447 -2.41 -22.02 -6.80
C ARG A 447 -2.30 -20.63 -7.42
N ASP A 448 -3.22 -20.29 -8.32
CA ASP A 448 -3.34 -18.92 -8.85
C ASP A 448 -3.75 -17.96 -7.72
N GLN A 449 -4.86 -18.26 -7.03
CA GLN A 449 -5.32 -17.54 -5.85
C GLN A 449 -4.64 -18.05 -4.59
N ARG A 450 -3.93 -17.18 -3.85
CA ARG A 450 -3.11 -17.54 -2.67
C ARG A 450 -3.48 -16.75 -1.40
N ALA A 451 -4.75 -16.40 -1.25
CA ALA A 451 -5.31 -15.78 -0.05
C ALA A 451 -5.83 -16.85 0.94
N TYR A 452 -4.94 -17.46 1.75
CA TYR A 452 -5.27 -18.59 2.64
C TYR A 452 -4.79 -18.45 4.09
N SER A 453 -4.00 -17.42 4.41
CA SER A 453 -3.43 -17.22 5.73
C SER A 453 -4.37 -16.46 6.67
N HIS A 454 -3.96 -16.29 7.92
CA HIS A 454 -4.65 -15.46 8.92
C HIS A 454 -4.03 -14.05 9.02
N GLY A 455 -3.42 -13.55 7.94
CA GLY A 455 -2.89 -12.19 7.81
C GLY A 455 -1.37 -12.13 7.60
N CYS A 456 -0.60 -13.05 8.19
CA CYS A 456 0.85 -13.17 7.97
C CYS A 456 1.17 -13.67 6.55
N ILE A 457 2.39 -13.41 6.07
CA ILE A 457 2.78 -13.68 4.68
C ILE A 457 3.69 -14.91 4.66
N ARG A 458 3.25 -15.98 4.01
CA ARG A 458 4.08 -17.19 3.82
C ARG A 458 4.91 -17.04 2.57
N ILE A 459 6.17 -17.44 2.62
CA ILE A 459 7.09 -17.34 1.48
C ILE A 459 7.48 -18.73 0.94
N SER A 460 7.58 -18.82 -0.39
CA SER A 460 7.86 -20.10 -1.08
C SER A 460 9.29 -20.60 -0.84
N ASP A 461 10.27 -19.69 -0.85
CA ASP A 461 11.70 -20.00 -0.66
C ASP A 461 12.29 -19.29 0.57
N PRO A 462 12.06 -19.83 1.78
CA PRO A 462 12.55 -19.25 3.01
C PRO A 462 14.06 -19.39 3.21
N VAL A 463 14.71 -20.39 2.59
CA VAL A 463 16.16 -20.58 2.69
C VAL A 463 16.86 -19.45 1.95
N LYS A 464 16.44 -19.18 0.70
CA LYS A 464 16.97 -18.08 -0.09
C LYS A 464 16.77 -16.72 0.58
N MET A 465 15.62 -16.51 1.24
CA MET A 465 15.40 -15.29 2.04
C MET A 465 16.37 -15.21 3.22
N ALA A 466 16.60 -16.30 3.95
CA ALA A 466 17.56 -16.34 5.06
C ALA A 466 19.00 -16.06 4.60
N ASP A 467 19.43 -16.65 3.49
CA ASP A 467 20.73 -16.39 2.88
C ASP A 467 20.86 -14.90 2.50
N TYR A 468 19.83 -14.33 1.87
CA TYR A 468 19.83 -12.92 1.46
C TYR A 468 19.93 -11.96 2.65
N VAL A 469 19.07 -12.11 3.66
CA VAL A 469 19.02 -11.17 4.78
C VAL A 469 20.23 -11.30 5.70
N LEU A 470 20.87 -12.48 5.78
CA LEU A 470 22.07 -12.72 6.60
C LEU A 470 23.39 -12.61 5.80
N SER A 471 23.34 -12.23 4.53
CA SER A 471 24.50 -12.16 3.63
C SER A 471 25.63 -11.24 4.11
N ASP A 472 25.32 -10.23 4.93
CA ASP A 472 26.29 -9.31 5.54
C ASP A 472 26.99 -9.88 6.80
N ASN A 473 26.68 -11.13 7.15
CA ASN A 473 27.19 -11.81 8.33
C ASN A 473 27.86 -13.14 7.93
N ALA A 474 29.17 -13.08 7.70
CA ALA A 474 30.00 -14.24 7.33
C ALA A 474 29.93 -15.46 8.28
N ARG A 475 29.37 -15.28 9.50
CA ARG A 475 29.14 -16.42 10.42
C ARG A 475 27.95 -17.26 10.04
N TRP A 476 27.07 -16.82 9.14
CA TRP A 476 25.87 -17.51 8.68
C TRP A 476 26.08 -18.03 7.26
N THR A 477 26.79 -19.16 7.17
CA THR A 477 26.91 -19.91 5.92
C THR A 477 25.60 -20.67 5.62
N PRO A 478 25.36 -21.08 4.36
CA PRO A 478 24.19 -21.90 4.01
C PRO A 478 24.03 -23.15 4.89
N GLU A 479 25.12 -23.84 5.22
CA GLU A 479 25.09 -25.05 6.06
C GLU A 479 24.65 -24.75 7.49
N LYS A 480 25.03 -23.58 8.02
CA LYS A 480 24.64 -23.15 9.35
C LYS A 480 23.19 -22.68 9.40
N ILE A 481 22.72 -22.05 8.33
CA ILE A 481 21.31 -21.67 8.16
C ILE A 481 20.46 -22.94 8.14
N ASP A 482 20.80 -23.93 7.30
CA ASP A 482 20.10 -25.21 7.26
C ASP A 482 20.13 -25.92 8.63
N SER A 483 21.29 -26.01 9.26
CA SER A 483 21.43 -26.59 10.60
C SER A 483 20.54 -25.89 11.64
N ALA A 484 20.46 -24.56 11.62
CA ALA A 484 19.62 -23.80 12.54
C ALA A 484 18.12 -24.01 12.28
N MET A 485 17.72 -24.04 10.99
CA MET A 485 16.35 -24.33 10.55
C MET A 485 15.87 -25.72 10.99
N ASN A 486 16.80 -26.68 11.10
CA ASN A 486 16.51 -28.08 11.42
C ASN A 486 16.83 -28.48 12.86
N SER A 487 17.32 -27.56 13.68
CA SER A 487 17.82 -27.87 15.03
C SER A 487 16.73 -28.25 16.05
N GLY A 488 15.48 -27.88 15.79
CA GLY A 488 14.37 -28.02 16.74
C GLY A 488 14.47 -27.09 17.95
N LYS A 489 15.47 -26.20 18.00
CA LYS A 489 15.69 -25.22 19.07
C LYS A 489 15.58 -23.82 18.50
N GLU A 490 14.62 -23.06 19.02
CA GLU A 490 14.40 -21.69 18.56
C GLU A 490 15.65 -20.83 18.72
N LYS A 491 16.00 -20.11 17.65
CA LYS A 491 17.18 -19.23 17.65
C LYS A 491 16.87 -17.92 16.96
N TYR A 492 16.99 -16.85 17.74
CA TYR A 492 16.89 -15.47 17.26
C TYR A 492 18.22 -14.99 16.71
N VAL A 493 18.17 -14.32 15.57
CA VAL A 493 19.32 -13.77 14.87
C VAL A 493 18.98 -12.35 14.46
N ARG A 494 19.75 -11.39 14.98
CA ARG A 494 19.63 -10.00 14.55
C ARG A 494 20.23 -9.84 13.15
N VAL A 495 19.49 -9.21 12.25
CA VAL A 495 19.98 -8.75 10.95
C VAL A 495 20.82 -7.50 11.19
N LYS A 496 22.04 -7.48 10.63
CA LYS A 496 23.02 -6.43 10.92
C LYS A 496 22.55 -5.09 10.36
N GLU A 497 22.22 -5.06 9.08
CA GLU A 497 21.60 -3.92 8.41
C GLU A 497 20.13 -4.24 8.11
N PRO A 498 19.15 -3.71 8.89
CA PRO A 498 17.74 -3.98 8.67
C PRO A 498 17.33 -3.72 7.21
N VAL A 499 16.50 -4.60 6.67
CA VAL A 499 16.05 -4.51 5.27
C VAL A 499 14.67 -3.84 5.22
N PRO A 500 14.51 -2.70 4.54
CA PRO A 500 13.21 -2.10 4.28
C PRO A 500 12.24 -3.08 3.62
N VAL A 501 11.00 -3.09 4.11
CA VAL A 501 9.89 -3.91 3.63
C VAL A 501 8.73 -2.99 3.28
N LEU A 502 8.19 -3.11 2.08
CA LEU A 502 6.97 -2.44 1.64
C LEU A 502 5.90 -3.49 1.30
N ILE A 503 4.77 -3.44 2.00
CA ILE A 503 3.60 -4.26 1.72
C ILE A 503 2.55 -3.38 1.04
N MET A 504 2.24 -3.70 -0.21
CA MET A 504 1.42 -2.89 -1.11
C MET A 504 0.18 -3.65 -1.57
N TYR A 505 -0.81 -2.92 -2.06
CA TYR A 505 -2.00 -3.47 -2.68
C TYR A 505 -2.24 -2.80 -4.03
N TYR A 506 -1.61 -3.31 -5.08
CA TYR A 506 -1.81 -2.82 -6.44
C TYR A 506 -2.55 -3.82 -7.30
N THR A 507 -3.75 -3.43 -7.72
CA THR A 507 -4.57 -4.12 -8.71
C THR A 507 -4.32 -3.61 -10.13
N ALA A 508 -3.57 -2.51 -10.29
CA ALA A 508 -2.98 -2.10 -11.56
C ALA A 508 -1.59 -1.49 -11.36
N PHE A 509 -0.61 -1.98 -12.12
CA PHE A 509 0.77 -1.50 -12.10
C PHE A 509 1.50 -1.87 -13.40
N ILE A 510 2.68 -1.30 -13.59
CA ILE A 510 3.56 -1.62 -14.72
C ILE A 510 4.74 -2.42 -14.18
N ASP A 511 5.02 -3.56 -14.79
CA ASP A 511 6.20 -4.35 -14.45
C ASP A 511 7.49 -3.80 -15.07
N GLU A 512 8.62 -4.40 -14.73
CA GLU A 512 9.94 -3.99 -15.24
C GLU A 512 10.12 -4.21 -16.75
N GLY A 513 9.28 -5.08 -17.35
CA GLY A 513 9.22 -5.29 -18.79
C GLY A 513 8.34 -4.26 -19.52
N GLY A 514 7.67 -3.37 -18.79
CA GLY A 514 6.76 -2.36 -19.34
C GLY A 514 5.35 -2.89 -19.60
N HIS A 515 5.00 -4.08 -19.12
CA HIS A 515 3.65 -4.62 -19.29
C HIS A 515 2.71 -4.07 -18.22
N LEU A 516 1.50 -3.71 -18.64
CA LEU A 516 0.43 -3.30 -17.73
C LEU A 516 -0.25 -4.53 -17.16
N HIS A 517 -0.33 -4.58 -15.84
CA HIS A 517 -1.04 -5.61 -15.09
C HIS A 517 -2.39 -5.10 -14.62
N PHE A 518 -3.41 -5.94 -14.68
CA PHE A 518 -4.74 -5.75 -14.06
C PHE A 518 -5.08 -6.97 -13.23
N LEU A 519 -4.84 -6.90 -11.93
CA LEU A 519 -5.04 -8.02 -11.02
C LEU A 519 -6.42 -8.00 -10.38
N HIS A 520 -6.87 -9.17 -9.93
CA HIS A 520 -8.11 -9.31 -9.19
C HIS A 520 -8.04 -8.58 -7.83
N ASP A 521 -9.11 -7.87 -7.49
CA ASP A 521 -9.28 -7.18 -6.21
C ASP A 521 -9.69 -8.16 -5.10
N ILE A 522 -8.72 -8.94 -4.60
CA ILE A 522 -8.97 -10.09 -3.70
C ILE A 522 -9.58 -9.73 -2.33
N TYR A 523 -9.57 -8.45 -1.94
CA TYR A 523 -10.14 -7.94 -0.69
C TYR A 523 -11.21 -6.85 -0.90
N ASP A 524 -11.67 -6.65 -2.13
CA ASP A 524 -12.71 -5.66 -2.45
C ASP A 524 -12.33 -4.20 -2.07
N HIS A 525 -11.04 -3.87 -2.11
CA HIS A 525 -10.57 -2.52 -1.79
C HIS A 525 -10.92 -1.53 -2.90
N ASP A 526 -10.79 -1.91 -4.18
CA ASP A 526 -11.14 -1.05 -5.32
C ASP A 526 -12.65 -0.77 -5.36
N ILE A 527 -13.47 -1.80 -5.14
CA ILE A 527 -14.93 -1.63 -5.12
C ILE A 527 -15.40 -0.78 -3.94
N THR A 528 -14.68 -0.81 -2.81
CA THR A 528 -14.93 0.07 -1.64
C THR A 528 -14.44 1.50 -1.90
N MET A 529 -13.34 1.66 -2.63
CA MET A 529 -12.73 2.96 -2.93
C MET A 529 -13.46 3.73 -4.04
N ALA A 530 -13.93 3.03 -5.07
CA ALA A 530 -14.59 3.63 -6.23
C ALA A 530 -15.75 4.59 -5.87
N PRO A 531 -16.72 4.25 -5.00
CA PRO A 531 -17.82 5.16 -4.66
C PRO A 531 -17.39 6.37 -3.82
N LYS A 532 -16.18 6.37 -3.24
CA LYS A 532 -15.58 7.50 -2.53
C LYS A 532 -14.84 8.44 -3.48
N MET A 533 -14.17 7.90 -4.49
CA MET A 533 -13.42 8.68 -5.48
C MET A 533 -14.31 9.23 -6.61
N PHE A 534 -15.35 8.48 -7.02
CA PHE A 534 -16.08 8.76 -8.24
C PHE A 534 -17.56 9.10 -8.01
N SER A 535 -18.05 10.11 -8.73
CA SER A 535 -19.48 10.47 -8.73
C SER A 535 -20.31 9.60 -9.71
N ASP A 536 -19.65 8.95 -10.67
CA ASP A 536 -20.19 8.05 -11.68
C ASP A 536 -19.50 6.67 -11.64
N PRO A 537 -19.52 5.95 -10.50
CA PRO A 537 -18.72 4.74 -10.30
C PRO A 537 -19.19 3.50 -11.10
N LYS A 538 -20.28 3.61 -11.88
CA LYS A 538 -20.98 2.44 -12.46
C LYS A 538 -20.25 1.83 -13.64
#